data_AF-A0A3B0W7U3-F1
#
_entry.id   AF-A0A3B0W7U3-F1
#
_cell.length_a   1.000
_cell.length_b   1.000
_cell.length_c   1.000
_cell.angle_alpha   90.00
_cell.angle_beta   90.00
_cell.angle_gamma   90.00
#
_symmetry.space_group_name_H-M   'P 1'
#
loop_
_entity.id
_entity.type
_entity.pdbx_description
1 polymer ?
#
loop_
_entity_poly.entity_id
_entity_poly.type
_entity_poly.pdbx_seq_one_letter_code
_entity_poly.pdbx_strand_id
1 'polypeptide(L)' 'KSLLDGQSTSQGLLKMQYRMRNNRIQFATNAFFFQEGDAQLFDAARYGQFKVADDGELLLVAMHDKDLNLLGQNRMD' A
#
# COMPACT_ATOMS: atom_id res chain seq x y z
N LYS A 1 6.25 4.16 -17.94
CA LYS A 1 7.57 3.54 -18.22
C LYS A 1 7.62 2.26 -17.39
N SER A 2 7.65 1.09 -18.03
CA SER A 2 7.81 -0.17 -17.29
C SER A 2 9.26 -0.28 -16.84
N LEU A 3 9.50 -0.79 -15.62
CA LEU A 3 10.85 -1.14 -15.16
C LEU A 3 11.31 -2.50 -15.69
N LEU A 4 10.36 -3.28 -16.23
CA LEU A 4 10.60 -4.57 -16.85
C LEU A 4 10.39 -4.39 -18.36
N ASP A 5 11.48 -4.35 -19.12
CA ASP A 5 11.51 -4.22 -20.58
C ASP A 5 11.03 -5.52 -21.25
N GLY A 6 9.72 -5.79 -21.20
CA GLY A 6 9.11 -6.95 -21.87
C GLY A 6 9.33 -8.31 -21.21
N GLN A 7 10.02 -8.36 -20.06
CA GLN A 7 10.14 -9.57 -19.24
C GLN A 7 8.75 -9.93 -18.66
N SER A 8 8.28 -11.14 -18.95
CA SER A 8 7.16 -11.76 -18.25
C SER A 8 7.49 -11.81 -16.76
N THR A 9 6.55 -11.40 -15.91
CA THR A 9 6.69 -11.42 -14.46
C THR A 9 7.12 -12.84 -14.04
N SER A 10 8.38 -13.02 -13.63
CA SER A 10 8.84 -14.31 -13.11
C SER A 10 8.05 -14.65 -11.87
N GLN A 11 7.96 -15.94 -11.50
CA GLN A 11 7.30 -16.34 -10.26
C GLN A 11 7.85 -15.52 -9.08
N GLY A 12 6.95 -14.82 -8.37
CA GLY A 12 7.28 -13.94 -7.24
C GLY A 12 7.48 -12.46 -7.57
N LEU A 13 7.40 -12.04 -8.84
CA LEU A 13 7.40 -10.61 -9.21
C LEU A 13 5.97 -10.07 -9.40
N LEU A 14 5.77 -8.80 -9.05
CA LEU A 14 4.50 -8.10 -9.16
C LEU A 14 4.68 -6.76 -9.87
N LYS A 15 3.83 -6.48 -10.87
CA LYS A 15 3.83 -5.18 -11.56
C LYS A 15 3.02 -4.19 -10.73
N MET A 16 3.61 -3.02 -10.49
CA MET A 16 2.99 -1.95 -9.71
C MET A 16 3.07 -0.64 -10.48
N GLN A 17 1.97 0.11 -10.46
CA GLN A 17 1.95 1.47 -10.98
C GLN A 17 2.67 2.41 -10.01
N TYR A 18 3.36 3.40 -10.58
CA TYR A 18 4.03 4.43 -9.80
C TYR A 18 3.91 5.78 -10.51
N ARG A 19 4.05 6.85 -9.74
CA ARG A 19 4.10 8.22 -10.24
C ARG A 19 5.45 8.84 -9.92
N MET A 20 5.97 9.67 -10.82
CA MET A 20 7.15 10.48 -10.55
C MET A 20 6.70 11.92 -10.29
N ARG A 21 7.04 12.47 -9.12
CA ARG A 21 6.82 13.89 -8.79
C ARG A 21 8.07 14.44 -8.10
N ASN A 22 8.56 15.58 -8.56
CA ASN A 22 9.77 16.22 -8.02
C ASN A 22 10.96 15.23 -7.90
N ASN A 23 11.18 14.43 -8.95
CA ASN A 23 12.21 13.38 -9.00
C ASN A 23 12.09 12.29 -7.91
N ARG A 24 10.92 12.15 -7.29
CA ARG A 24 10.62 11.10 -6.30
C ARG A 24 9.55 10.17 -6.82
N ILE A 25 9.76 8.88 -6.60
CA ILE A 25 8.77 7.83 -6.88
C ILE A 25 7.71 7.87 -5.78
N GLN A 26 6.44 7.84 -6.16
CA GLN A 26 5.30 7.73 -5.27
C GLN A 26 4.47 6.51 -5.68
N PHE A 27 4.14 5.70 -4.69
CA PHE A 27 3.29 4.52 -4.83
C PHE A 27 1.94 4.85 -4.18
N ALA A 28 0.87 4.87 -4.99
CA ALA A 28 -0.48 5.19 -4.54
C ALA A 28 -0.61 6.45 -3.66
N THR A 29 -1.75 6.59 -2.98
CA THR A 29 -1.93 7.52 -1.88
C THR A 29 -1.42 6.90 -0.59
N ASN A 30 -0.78 7.71 0.27
CA ASN A 30 -0.39 7.30 1.62
C ASN A 30 -1.47 7.65 2.67
N ALA A 31 -2.68 8.00 2.22
CA ALA A 31 -3.79 8.32 3.10
C ALA A 31 -4.55 7.04 3.48
N PHE A 32 -4.77 6.86 4.79
CA PHE A 32 -5.59 5.78 5.35
C PHE A 32 -6.81 6.40 6.04
N PHE A 33 -8.00 5.90 5.72
CA PHE A 33 -9.25 6.37 6.29
C PHE A 33 -9.68 5.44 7.43
N PHE A 34 -10.08 6.02 8.54
CA PHE A 34 -10.56 5.31 9.72
C PHE A 34 -11.71 6.09 10.36
N GLN A 35 -12.46 5.43 11.23
CA GLN A 35 -13.60 6.04 11.91
C GLN A 35 -13.13 7.17 12.84
N GLU A 36 -13.87 8.28 12.87
CA GLU A 36 -13.60 9.36 13.81
C GLU A 36 -13.61 8.85 15.26
N GLY A 37 -12.61 9.24 16.04
CA GLY A 37 -12.39 8.76 17.42
C GLY A 37 -11.35 7.63 17.54
N ASP A 38 -11.06 6.91 16.45
CA ASP A 38 -10.16 5.74 16.49
C ASP A 38 -8.68 6.06 16.19
N ALA A 39 -8.32 7.35 16.08
CA ALA A 39 -6.96 7.77 15.71
C ALA A 39 -5.87 7.12 16.57
N GLN A 40 -6.11 6.99 17.89
CA GLN A 40 -5.15 6.40 18.84
C GLN A 40 -4.82 4.93 18.54
N LEU A 41 -5.72 4.18 17.89
CA LEU A 41 -5.45 2.80 17.47
C LEU A 41 -4.34 2.72 16.41
N PHE A 42 -4.13 3.82 15.68
CA PHE A 42 -3.18 3.90 14.58
C PHE A 42 -1.89 4.66 14.93
N ASP A 43 -1.76 5.19 16.15
CA ASP A 43 -0.54 5.89 16.58
C ASP A 43 0.71 5.00 16.52
N ALA A 44 0.55 3.69 16.71
CA ALA A 44 1.61 2.70 16.62
C ALA A 44 1.94 2.24 15.18
N ALA A 45 1.25 2.77 14.17
CA ALA A 45 1.38 2.31 12.80
C ALA A 45 2.78 2.57 12.24
N ARG A 46 3.43 1.50 11.80
CA ARG A 46 4.76 1.54 11.18
C ARG A 46 4.73 1.12 9.72
N TYR A 47 3.82 0.23 9.36
CA TYR A 47 3.71 -0.33 8.02
C TYR A 47 2.29 -0.22 7.48
N GLY A 48 2.17 -0.02 6.17
CA GLY A 48 0.91 -0.06 5.43
C GLY A 48 0.85 -1.30 4.55
N GLN A 49 -0.28 -2.01 4.55
CA GLN A 49 -0.55 -3.13 3.66
C GLN A 49 -1.24 -2.64 2.40
N PHE A 50 -0.62 -2.90 1.25
CA PHE A 50 -1.22 -2.62 -0.05
C PHE A 50 -1.82 -3.89 -0.66
N LYS A 51 -3.03 -3.76 -1.20
CA LYS A 51 -3.56 -4.70 -2.19
C LYS A 51 -3.19 -4.20 -3.58
N VAL A 52 -2.71 -5.11 -4.43
CA VAL A 52 -2.32 -4.79 -5.80
C VAL A 52 -3.32 -5.46 -6.74
N ALA A 53 -3.94 -4.67 -7.61
CA ALA A 53 -4.82 -5.17 -8.65
C ALA A 53 -4.03 -5.75 -9.83
N ASP A 54 -4.69 -6.49 -10.70
CA ASP A 54 -4.05 -7.13 -11.87
C ASP A 54 -3.44 -6.12 -12.85
N ASP A 55 -3.97 -4.89 -12.89
CA ASP A 55 -3.45 -3.78 -13.70
C ASP A 55 -2.31 -3.00 -12.99
N GLY A 56 -1.92 -3.44 -11.80
CA GLY A 56 -0.88 -2.83 -10.97
C GLY A 56 -1.34 -1.62 -10.16
N GLU A 57 -2.64 -1.29 -10.12
CA GLU A 57 -3.15 -0.30 -9.18
C GLU A 57 -2.94 -0.77 -7.73
N LEU A 58 -2.67 0.18 -6.83
CA LEU A 58 -2.28 -0.04 -5.45
C LEU A 58 -3.30 0.64 -4.53
N LEU A 59 -3.88 -0.13 -3.61
CA LEU A 59 -4.79 0.39 -2.58
C LEU A 59 -4.23 0.08 -1.19
N LEU A 60 -4.04 1.11 -0.37
CA LEU A 60 -3.68 0.94 1.05
C LEU A 60 -4.92 0.44 1.80
N VAL A 61 -4.87 -0.81 2.25
CA VAL A 61 -6.01 -1.46 2.88
C VAL A 61 -5.84 -1.60 4.38
N ALA A 62 -4.64 -1.65 4.95
CA ALA A 62 -4.51 -1.79 6.40
C ALA A 62 -3.22 -1.17 6.95
N MET A 63 -3.21 -0.91 8.25
CA MET A 63 -2.04 -0.43 8.98
C MET A 63 -1.57 -1.50 9.97
N HIS A 64 -0.27 -1.60 10.15
CA HIS A 64 0.36 -2.58 11.04
C HIS A 64 1.38 -1.91 11.94
N ASP A 65 1.57 -2.48 13.13
CA ASP A 65 2.62 -2.09 14.06
C ASP A 65 4.01 -2.56 13.59
N LYS A 66 5.04 -2.27 14.39
CA LYS A 66 6.43 -2.66 14.08
C LYS A 66 6.68 -4.17 13.97
N ASP A 67 5.82 -4.98 14.57
CA ASP A 67 5.91 -6.44 14.61
C ASP A 67 4.97 -7.09 13.58
N LEU A 68 4.38 -6.28 12.68
CA LEU A 68 3.43 -6.66 11.65
C LEU A 68 2.08 -7.15 12.19
N ASN A 69 1.66 -6.72 13.38
CA ASN A 69 0.30 -6.95 13.86
C ASN A 69 -0.66 -5.91 13.27
N LEU A 70 -1.87 -6.35 12.91
CA LEU A 70 -2.92 -5.48 12.37
C LEU A 70 -3.38 -4.45 13.42
N LEU A 71 -3.54 -3.20 13.00
CA LEU A 71 -4.07 -2.12 13.80
C LEU A 71 -5.51 -1.77 13.38
N GLY A 72 -6.39 -1.62 14.37
CA GLY A 72 -7.80 -1.30 14.17
C GLY A 72 -8.61 -2.41 13.49
N GLN A 73 -9.86 -2.10 13.13
CA GLN A 73 -10.67 -2.94 12.25
C GLN A 73 -10.72 -2.32 10.87
N ASN A 74 -10.28 -3.06 9.86
CA ASN A 74 -10.42 -2.64 8.49
C ASN A 74 -11.67 -3.28 7.88
N ARG A 75 -12.78 -2.54 7.83
CA ARG A 75 -14.01 -2.99 7.15
C ARG A 75 -13.93 -2.53 5.70
N MET A 76 -13.32 -3.34 4.84
CA MET A 76 -13.38 -3.12 3.38
C MET A 76 -13.94 -4.33 2.64
N ASP A 77 -14.71 -5.15 3.35
CA ASP A 77 -15.38 -6.37 2.86
C ASP A 77 -16.78 -6.04 2.32
#